data_AF-A0A645H2H1-F1
#
_entry.id   AF-A0A645H2H1-F1
#
_cell.length_a   1.000
_cell.length_b   1.000
_cell.length_c   1.000
_cell.angle_alpha   90.00
_cell.angle_beta   90.00
_cell.angle_gamma   90.00
#
_symmetry.space_group_name_H-M   'P 1'
#
loop_
_entity.id
_entity.type
_entity.pdbx_description
1 polymer ?
#
loop_
_entity_poly.entity_id
_entity_poly.type
_entity_poly.pdbx_seq_one_letter_code
_entity_poly.pdbx_strand_id
1 'polypeptide(L)'
;MKKPPVPDENGAPHKLYNIGNSHPETLTDFVATLESCLTAAGVIRQPAQKEYLPIQPGDVLQTYADVSELERDFGFKPRTSLKDGLTAFAKWYKEYYKI
;
A
#
# COMPACT_ATOMS: atom_id res chain seq x y z
N MET A 1 14.51 -23.08 -8.39
CA MET A 1 14.11 -21.71 -8.78
C MET A 1 14.20 -21.58 -10.29
N LYS A 2 13.19 -21.01 -10.97
CA LYS A 2 13.22 -20.87 -12.44
C LYS A 2 14.11 -19.71 -12.93
N LYS A 3 14.53 -18.81 -12.05
CA LYS A 3 15.43 -17.67 -12.34
C LYS A 3 16.38 -17.41 -11.15
N PRO A 4 17.50 -18.13 -11.02
CA PRO A 4 18.51 -17.79 -10.01
C PRO A 4 19.17 -16.44 -10.34
N PRO A 5 19.54 -15.63 -9.32
CA PRO A 5 20.23 -14.37 -9.53
C PRO A 5 21.64 -14.61 -10.11
N VAL A 6 22.04 -13.75 -11.04
CA VAL A 6 23.40 -13.72 -11.59
C VAL A 6 24.32 -13.05 -10.55
N PRO A 7 25.59 -13.50 -10.40
CA PRO A 7 26.56 -12.81 -9.55
C PRO A 7 26.71 -11.33 -9.91
N ASP A 8 26.83 -10.48 -8.88
CA ASP A 8 27.17 -9.07 -9.03
C ASP A 8 28.68 -8.87 -9.31
N GLU A 9 29.14 -7.62 -9.29
CA GLU A 9 30.56 -7.26 -9.44
C GLU A 9 31.50 -7.86 -8.38
N ASN A 10 30.94 -8.30 -7.24
CA ASN A 10 31.67 -8.96 -6.15
C ASN A 10 31.53 -10.49 -6.18
N GLY A 11 30.87 -11.05 -7.20
CA GLY A 11 30.66 -12.49 -7.34
C GLY A 11 29.55 -13.07 -6.46
N ALA A 12 28.74 -12.23 -5.79
CA ALA A 12 27.66 -12.67 -4.90
C ALA A 12 26.33 -12.79 -5.68
N PRO A 13 25.72 -13.99 -5.78
CA PRO A 13 24.48 -14.19 -6.53
C PRO A 13 23.27 -13.70 -5.73
N HIS A 14 22.90 -12.43 -5.91
CA HIS A 14 21.72 -11.83 -5.32
C HIS A 14 21.02 -10.88 -6.29
N LYS A 15 19.74 -10.63 -6.06
CA LYS A 15 18.97 -9.66 -6.84
C LYS A 15 17.95 -8.95 -5.96
N LEU A 16 17.86 -7.64 -6.12
CA LEU A 16 16.93 -6.78 -5.39
C LEU A 16 15.63 -6.65 -6.19
N TYR A 17 14.51 -6.64 -5.48
CA TYR A 17 13.19 -6.44 -6.07
C TYR A 17 12.40 -5.46 -5.21
N ASN A 18 11.79 -4.47 -5.84
CA ASN A 18 10.77 -3.67 -5.18
C ASN A 18 9.47 -4.47 -5.11
N ILE A 19 8.79 -4.38 -3.96
CA ILE A 19 7.46 -4.94 -3.76
C ILE A 19 6.53 -3.78 -3.45
N GLY A 20 5.44 -3.68 -4.22
CA GLY A 20 4.43 -2.65 -3.99
C GLY A 20 3.31 -2.73 -5.01
N ASN A 21 2.33 -1.84 -4.84
CA ASN A 21 1.32 -1.59 -5.85
C ASN A 21 1.85 -0.45 -6.74
N SER A 22 2.18 -0.72 -8.01
CA SER A 22 2.71 0.28 -8.96
C SER A 22 1.66 1.30 -9.44
N HIS A 23 0.62 1.52 -8.62
CA HIS A 23 -0.44 2.47 -8.85
C HIS A 23 -0.48 3.43 -7.65
N PRO A 24 -0.07 4.70 -7.83
CA PRO A 24 -0.15 5.69 -6.77
C PRO A 24 -1.62 6.05 -6.49
N GLU A 25 -1.96 6.16 -5.21
CA GLU A 25 -3.27 6.62 -4.73
C GLU A 25 -3.07 7.99 -4.08
N THR A 26 -4.03 8.91 -4.23
CA THR A 26 -3.93 10.23 -3.57
C THR A 26 -4.22 10.10 -2.07
N LEU A 27 -3.61 10.97 -1.25
CA LEU A 27 -3.89 10.99 0.19
C LEU A 27 -5.38 11.29 0.47
N THR A 28 -6.00 12.16 -0.33
CA THR A 28 -7.41 12.50 -0.21
C THR A 28 -8.30 11.29 -0.47
N ASP A 29 -8.03 10.53 -1.53
CA ASP A 29 -8.79 9.31 -1.87
C ASP A 29 -8.57 8.21 -0.83
N PHE A 30 -7.34 8.08 -0.32
CA PHE A 30 -7.02 7.17 0.78
C PHE A 30 -7.85 7.49 2.03
N VAL A 31 -7.84 8.74 2.49
CA VAL A 31 -8.59 9.16 3.68
C VAL A 31 -10.09 8.97 3.48
N ALA A 32 -10.64 9.37 2.33
CA ALA A 32 -12.06 9.21 2.03
C ALA A 32 -12.49 7.72 1.99
N THR A 33 -11.64 6.86 1.41
CA THR A 33 -11.90 5.41 1.36
C THR A 33 -11.83 4.80 2.75
N LEU A 34 -10.86 5.20 3.57
CA LEU A 34 -10.72 4.75 4.95
C LEU A 34 -11.94 5.16 5.79
N GLU A 35 -12.36 6.43 5.73
CA GLU A 35 -13.55 6.93 6.43
C GLU A 35 -14.80 6.10 6.06
N SER A 36 -14.98 5.82 4.77
CA SER A 36 -16.10 5.00 4.29
C SER A 36 -16.04 3.58 4.83
N CYS A 37 -14.86 2.95 4.85
CA CYS A 37 -14.67 1.59 5.37
C CYS A 37 -14.89 1.52 6.88
N LEU A 38 -14.36 2.48 7.66
CA LEU A 38 -14.55 2.55 9.10
C LEU A 38 -16.02 2.79 9.48
N THR A 39 -16.72 3.65 8.73
CA THR A 39 -18.16 3.88 8.90
C THR A 39 -18.95 2.61 8.61
N ALA A 40 -18.65 1.92 7.50
CA ALA A 40 -19.32 0.67 7.14
C ALA A 40 -19.07 -0.46 8.17
N ALA A 41 -17.90 -0.49 8.80
CA ALA A 41 -17.59 -1.42 9.89
C ALA A 41 -18.27 -1.02 11.22
N GLY A 42 -18.77 0.20 11.34
CA GLY A 42 -19.34 0.76 12.56
C GLY A 42 -18.29 1.23 13.58
N VAL A 43 -17.04 1.46 13.14
CA VAL A 43 -15.95 1.97 13.98
C VAL A 43 -16.12 3.46 14.26
N ILE A 44 -16.58 4.22 13.26
CA ILE A 44 -16.94 5.64 13.39
C ILE A 44 -18.37 5.85 12.92
N ARG A 45 -19.02 6.91 13.42
CA ARG A 45 -20.40 7.26 13.04
C ARG A 45 -20.49 8.46 12.10
N GLN A 46 -19.44 9.27 12.05
CA GLN A 46 -19.39 10.50 11.27
C GLN A 46 -17.96 10.71 10.75
N PRO A 47 -17.79 11.45 9.64
CA PRO A 47 -16.47 11.79 9.11
C PRO A 47 -15.63 12.57 10.12
N ALA A 48 -14.30 12.49 9.97
CA ALA A 48 -13.40 13.29 10.79
C ALA A 48 -13.39 14.75 10.31
N GLN A 49 -13.15 15.68 11.25
CA GLN A 49 -12.85 17.06 10.87
C GLN A 49 -11.44 17.09 10.27
N LYS A 50 -11.32 17.50 9.01
CA LYS A 50 -10.05 17.55 8.27
C LYS A 50 -9.43 18.93 8.44
N GLU A 51 -8.14 18.94 8.80
CA GLU A 51 -7.29 20.12 8.76
C GLU A 51 -6.24 19.92 7.68
N TYR A 52 -6.21 20.80 6.68
CA TYR A 52 -5.26 20.72 5.58
C TYR A 52 -4.02 21.54 5.91
N LEU A 53 -2.87 20.86 5.95
CA LEU A 53 -1.57 21.47 6.19
C LEU A 53 -0.78 21.56 4.88
N PRO A 54 0.19 22.50 4.77
CA PRO A 54 1.12 22.51 3.65
C PRO A 54 1.97 21.22 3.63
N ILE A 55 2.62 20.96 2.49
CA ILE A 55 3.54 19.83 2.34
C ILE A 55 4.64 19.88 3.40
N GLN A 56 4.90 18.74 4.04
CA GLN A 56 5.88 18.70 5.13
C GLN A 56 7.30 18.54 4.57
N PRO A 57 8.33 19.07 5.24
CA PRO A 57 9.71 18.82 4.85
C PRO A 57 10.01 17.31 4.82
N GLY A 58 10.42 16.80 3.67
CA GLY A 58 10.71 15.38 3.45
C GLY A 58 9.61 14.62 2.69
N ASP A 59 8.42 15.20 2.52
CA ASP A 59 7.41 14.62 1.64
C ASP A 59 7.86 14.69 0.17
N VAL A 60 7.51 13.65 -0.57
CA VAL A 60 7.63 13.60 -2.03
C VAL A 60 6.24 13.73 -2.64
N LEU A 61 6.09 14.53 -3.69
CA LEU A 61 4.79 14.78 -4.32
C LEU A 61 4.14 13.51 -4.87
N GLN A 62 4.95 12.60 -5.41
CA GLN A 62 4.51 11.34 -5.95
C GLN A 62 5.66 10.33 -5.89
N THR A 63 5.37 9.14 -5.39
CA THR A 63 6.28 7.99 -5.41
C THR A 63 5.48 6.70 -5.54
N TYR A 64 6.06 5.70 -6.20
CA TYR A 64 5.48 4.38 -6.34
C TYR A 64 6.59 3.35 -6.63
N ALA A 65 6.35 2.10 -6.29
CA ALA A 65 7.31 1.03 -6.55
C ALA A 65 7.29 0.64 -8.03
N ASP A 66 8.45 0.70 -8.71
CA ASP A 66 8.63 -0.01 -9.99
C ASP A 66 8.83 -1.50 -9.71
N VAL A 67 7.84 -2.31 -10.07
CA VAL A 67 7.83 -3.77 -9.86
C VAL A 67 8.05 -4.56 -11.15
N SER A 68 8.44 -3.90 -12.24
CA SER A 68 8.58 -4.52 -13.58
C SER A 68 9.47 -5.77 -13.55
N GLU A 69 10.53 -5.75 -12.74
CA GLU A 69 11.42 -6.90 -12.58
C GLU A 69 10.77 -8.08 -11.86
N LEU A 70 10.01 -7.81 -10.79
CA LEU A 70 9.32 -8.82 -10.00
C LEU A 70 8.19 -9.47 -10.81
N GLU A 71 7.45 -8.67 -11.57
CA GLU A 71 6.41 -9.14 -12.49
C GLU A 71 7.01 -9.99 -13.61
N ARG A 72 8.10 -9.55 -14.25
CA ARG A 72 8.78 -10.31 -15.31
C ARG A 72 9.37 -11.63 -14.81
N ASP A 73 9.93 -11.64 -13.59
CA ASP A 73 10.66 -12.79 -13.08
C ASP A 73 9.77 -13.82 -12.39
N PHE A 74 8.67 -13.38 -11.77
CA PHE A 74 7.79 -14.25 -10.97
C PHE A 74 6.31 -14.16 -11.34
N GLY A 75 5.90 -13.27 -12.25
CA GLY A 75 4.49 -13.03 -12.58
C GLY A 75 3.70 -12.45 -11.42
N PHE A 76 4.38 -11.90 -10.39
CA PHE A 76 3.73 -11.39 -9.20
C PHE A 76 3.23 -9.97 -9.43
N LYS A 77 1.95 -9.76 -9.12
CA LYS A 77 1.30 -8.46 -9.06
C LYS A 77 0.24 -8.48 -7.96
N PRO A 78 0.25 -7.52 -7.01
CA PRO A 78 -0.81 -7.45 -6.01
C PRO A 78 -2.16 -7.20 -6.69
N ARG A 79 -3.19 -7.90 -6.21
CA ARG A 79 -4.57 -7.82 -6.74
C ARG A 79 -5.57 -7.20 -5.76
N THR A 80 -5.16 -7.02 -4.51
CA THR A 80 -5.98 -6.37 -3.50
C THR A 80 -6.11 -4.89 -3.84
N SER A 81 -7.34 -4.42 -4.08
CA SER A 81 -7.58 -2.99 -4.25
C SER A 81 -7.42 -2.25 -2.91
N LEU A 82 -7.22 -0.93 -2.96
CA LEU A 82 -7.17 -0.11 -1.75
C LEU A 82 -8.43 -0.32 -0.88
N LYS A 83 -9.60 -0.33 -1.51
CA LYS A 83 -10.89 -0.52 -0.83
C LYS A 83 -11.00 -1.89 -0.17
N ASP A 84 -10.55 -2.96 -0.83
CA ASP A 84 -10.59 -4.31 -0.26
C ASP A 84 -9.67 -4.41 0.97
N GLY A 85 -8.46 -3.87 0.85
CA GLY A 85 -7.47 -3.83 1.93
C GLY A 85 -7.99 -3.03 3.14
N LEU A 86 -8.53 -1.83 2.92
CA LEU A 86 -9.07 -0.98 3.98
C LEU A 86 -10.36 -1.55 4.60
N THR A 87 -11.17 -2.27 3.82
CA THR A 87 -12.34 -3.00 4.35
C THR A 87 -11.90 -4.11 5.29
N ALA A 88 -10.90 -4.90 4.91
CA ALA A 88 -10.35 -5.96 5.76
C ALA A 88 -9.71 -5.37 7.03
N PHE A 89 -8.94 -4.29 6.88
CA PHE A 89 -8.36 -3.55 8.00
C PHE A 89 -9.42 -3.04 8.97
N ALA A 90 -10.49 -2.38 8.49
CA ALA A 90 -11.53 -1.82 9.35
C ALA A 90 -12.25 -2.90 10.18
N LYS A 91 -12.52 -4.07 9.58
CA LYS A 91 -13.10 -5.23 10.27
C LYS A 91 -12.16 -5.75 11.35
N TRP A 92 -10.89 -5.99 10.99
CA TRP A 92 -9.87 -6.42 11.94
C TRP A 92 -9.70 -5.43 13.09
N TYR A 93 -9.67 -4.13 12.81
CA TYR A 93 -9.52 -3.07 13.81
C TYR A 93 -10.66 -3.13 14.83
N LYS A 94 -11.90 -3.25 14.34
CA LYS A 94 -13.09 -3.40 15.19
C LYS A 94 -12.98 -4.62 16.11
N GLU A 95 -12.65 -5.78 15.54
CA GLU A 95 -12.53 -7.04 16.29
C GLU A 95 -11.41 -6.99 17.33
N TYR A 96 -10.25 -6.44 16.95
CA TYR A 96 -9.09 -6.34 17.81
C TYR A 96 -9.33 -5.41 19.00
N TYR A 97 -9.93 -4.24 18.76
CA TYR A 97 -10.21 -3.25 19.81
C TYR A 97 -11.56 -3.44 20.53
N LYS A 98 -12.42 -4.35 20.05
CA LYS A 98 -13.74 -4.67 20.62
C LYS A 98 -14.68 -3.46 20.72
N ILE A 99 -14.74 -2.69 19.64
CA ILE A 99 -15.58 -1.48 19.51
C ILE A 99 -16.76 -1.67 18.56
#